data_AF-A0A5E4S2L8-F1
#
_entry.id   AF-A0A5E4S2L8-F1
#
_cell.length_a   1.000
_cell.length_b   1.000
_cell.length_c   1.000
_cell.angle_alpha   90.00
_cell.angle_beta   90.00
_cell.angle_gamma   90.00
#
_symmetry.space_group_name_H-M   'P 1'
#
loop_
_entity.id
_entity.type
_entity.pdbx_description
1 polymer ?
#
loop_
_entity_poly.entity_id
_entity_poly.type
_entity_poly.pdbx_seq_one_letter_code
_entity_poly.pdbx_strand_id
1 'polypeptide(L)' 'MLTCRTCREVRDFPDVNPEVNDLGFYFDCPDCGARNKLINVAAPGETAELVQLADE' A
#
# COMPACT_ATOMS: atom_id res chain seq x y z
N MET A 1 5.79 5.57 5.11
CA MET A 1 4.81 5.16 6.12
C MET A 1 3.48 4.90 5.44
N LEU A 2 2.92 3.73 5.70
CA LEU A 2 1.64 3.25 5.20
C LEU A 2 0.69 3.13 6.38
N THR A 3 -0.50 3.69 6.28
CA THR A 3 -1.46 3.75 7.38
C THR A 3 -2.63 2.84 7.07
N CYS A 4 -2.90 1.84 7.88
CA CYS A 4 -4.07 1.01 7.64
C CYS A 4 -5.35 1.85 7.77
N ARG A 5 -6.20 1.88 6.74
CA ARG A 5 -7.48 2.63 6.77
C ARG A 5 -8.49 2.08 7.77
N THR A 6 -8.30 0.84 8.22
CA THR A 6 -9.24 0.14 9.11
C THR A 6 -8.86 0.33 10.58
N CYS A 7 -7.64 -0.06 10.98
CA CYS A 7 -7.18 0.06 12.36
C CYS A 7 -6.35 1.32 12.66
N ARG A 8 -6.00 2.11 11.63
CA ARG A 8 -5.15 3.31 11.71
C ARG A 8 -3.72 3.08 12.19
N GLU A 9 -3.28 1.82 12.30
CA GLU A 9 -1.88 1.50 12.55
C GLU A 9 -0.99 2.00 11.43
N VAL A 10 0.14 2.60 11.81
CA VAL A 10 1.15 3.11 10.88
C VAL A 10 2.28 2.09 10.79
N ARG A 11 2.64 1.73 9.56
CA ARG A 11 3.68 0.75 9.26
C ARG A 11 4.69 1.35 8.29
N ASP A 12 5.92 0.89 8.38
CA ASP A 12 6.95 1.21 7.41
C ASP A 12 6.85 0.25 6.21
N PHE A 13 7.27 0.73 5.05
CA PHE A 13 7.24 -0.05 3.80
C PHE A 13 7.95 -1.41 3.90
N PRO A 14 9.14 -1.55 4.53
CA PRO A 14 9.79 -2.86 4.70
C PRO A 14 9.00 -3.85 5.58
N ASP A 15 8.08 -3.39 6.43
CA ASP A 15 7.27 -4.26 7.30
C ASP A 15 6.04 -4.83 6.59
N VAL A 16 5.76 -4.41 5.37
CA VAL A 16 4.64 -4.93 4.57
C VAL A 16 5.14 -5.44 3.22
N ASN A 17 4.57 -6.54 2.77
CA ASN A 17 4.87 -7.08 1.44
C ASN A 17 3.75 -6.68 0.48
N PRO A 18 3.94 -5.64 -0.36
CA PRO A 18 2.91 -5.21 -1.29
C PRO A 18 2.67 -6.29 -2.36
N GLU A 19 1.40 -6.57 -2.60
CA GLU A 19 0.93 -7.50 -3.63
C GLU A 19 0.46 -6.74 -4.87
N VAL A 20 0.70 -7.35 -6.03
CA VAL A 20 0.23 -6.89 -7.35
C VAL A 20 -0.79 -7.87 -7.88
N ASN A 21 -1.94 -7.37 -8.32
CA ASN A 21 -2.90 -8.13 -9.11
C ASN A 21 -3.50 -7.26 -10.23
N ASP A 22 -4.43 -7.81 -11.01
CA ASP A 22 -5.09 -7.12 -12.12
C ASP A 22 -5.83 -5.82 -11.71
N LEU A 23 -6.13 -5.64 -10.41
CA LEU A 23 -6.83 -4.47 -9.88
C LEU A 23 -5.85 -3.37 -9.41
N GLY A 24 -4.55 -3.66 -9.30
CA GLY A 24 -3.51 -2.72 -8.90
C GLY A 24 -2.60 -3.23 -7.78
N PHE A 25 -2.08 -2.29 -7.00
CA PHE A 25 -1.15 -2.55 -5.90
C PHE A 25 -1.88 -2.47 -4.56
N TYR A 26 -1.58 -3.39 -3.66
CA TYR A 26 -2.23 -3.47 -2.34
C TYR A 26 -1.25 -3.96 -1.29
N PHE A 27 -1.55 -3.71 -0.01
CA PHE A 27 -0.95 -4.47 1.09
C PHE A 27 -2.04 -4.87 2.09
N ASP A 28 -1.88 -6.04 2.69
CA ASP A 28 -2.75 -6.49 3.77
C ASP A 28 -2.12 -6.08 5.11
N CYS A 29 -2.93 -5.46 5.98
CA CYS A 29 -2.46 -4.99 7.28
C CYS A 29 -2.20 -6.20 8.20
N PRO A 30 -1.01 -6.33 8.81
CA PRO A 30 -0.69 -7.47 9.65
C PRO A 30 -1.51 -7.54 10.95
N ASP A 31 -2.01 -6.41 11.44
CA ASP A 31 -2.75 -6.33 12.70
C ASP A 31 -4.23 -6.71 12.56
N CYS A 32 -4.88 -6.26 11.48
CA CYS A 32 -6.33 -6.44 11.31
C CYS A 32 -6.71 -7.22 10.05
N GLY A 33 -5.74 -7.59 9.20
CA GLY A 33 -5.97 -8.30 7.94
C GLY A 33 -6.65 -7.46 6.85
N ALA A 34 -6.87 -6.16 7.08
CA ALA A 34 -7.55 -5.31 6.11
C ALA A 34 -6.64 -5.00 4.91
N ARG A 35 -7.22 -5.09 3.71
CA ARG A 35 -6.56 -4.70 2.47
C ARG A 35 -6.56 -3.18 2.29
N ASN A 36 -5.38 -2.64 2.04
CA ASN A 36 -5.13 -1.23 1.77
C ASN A 36 -4.61 -1.06 0.35
N LYS A 37 -5.17 -0.09 -0.38
CA LYS A 37 -4.79 0.18 -1.77
C LYS A 37 -3.56 1.07 -1.83
N LEU A 38 -2.66 0.74 -2.75
CA LEU A 38 -1.48 1.51 -3.10
C LEU A 38 -1.61 2.01 -4.54
N ILE A 39 -0.94 3.12 -4.83
CA ILE A 39 -0.85 3.71 -6.16
C ILE A 39 0.61 3.70 -6.58
N ASN A 40 0.85 3.19 -7.78
CA ASN A 40 2.14 3.38 -8.42
C ASN A 40 2.19 4.78 -9.05
N VAL A 41 3.07 5.63 -8.54
CA VAL A 41 3.32 6.99 -9.05
C VAL A 41 4.57 7.07 -9.92
N ALA A 42 5.29 5.96 -10.12
CA ALA A 42 6.45 5.92 -10.99
C ALA A 42 6.05 6.09 -12.46
N ALA A 43 6.95 6.70 -13.24
CA ALA A 43 6.77 6.84 -14.67
C ALA A 43 6.83 5.47 -15.38
N PRO A 44 6.19 5.32 -16.55
CA PRO A 44 6.25 4.08 -17.31
C PRO A 44 7.71 3.76 -17.68
N GLY A 45 8.19 2.59 -17.27
CA GLY A 45 9.57 2.14 -17.48
C GLY A 45 10.50 2.35 -16.29
N GLU A 46 10.03 2.99 -15.22
CA GLU A 46 10.78 3.12 -13.96
C GLU A 46 10.40 2.04 -12.94
N THR A 47 11.24 1.89 -11.92
CA THR A 47 10.94 1.06 -10.76
C THR A 47 9.67 1.58 -10.08
N ALA A 48 8.73 0.68 -9.78
CA ALA A 48 7.46 1.05 -9.16
C ALA A 48 7.67 1.82 -7.84
N GLU A 49 7.04 2.98 -7.73
CA GLU A 49 7.03 3.81 -6.54
C GLU A 49 5.62 3.77 -5.97
N LEU A 50 5.43 3.00 -4.90
CA LEU A 50 4.12 2.74 -4.33
C LEU A 50 3.85 3.71 -3.18
N VAL A 51 2.84 4.55 -3.35
CA VAL A 51 2.34 5.47 -2.33
C VAL A 51 0.93 5.09 -1.91
N GLN A 52 0.60 5.38 -0.66
CA GLN A 52 -0.77 5.31 -0.22
C GLN A 52 -1.41 6.69 -0.40
N LEU A 53 -2.55 6.77 -1.10
CA LEU A 53 -3.37 7.97 -1.04
C LEU A 53 -3.96 8.07 0.38
N ALA A 54 -3.75 9.19 1.04
CA ALA A 54 -4.62 9.57 2.13
C ALA A 54 -6.02 9.74 1.53
N ASP A 55 -7.00 8.96 1.98
CA ASP A 55 -8.41 9.27 1.72
C ASP A 55 -8.64 10.73 2.19
N GLU A 56 -9.19 11.57 1.31
CA GLU A 56 -9.69 12.91 1.66
C GLU A 56 -10.80 12.85 2.72
#